data_AF-A0A661G103-F1
#
_entry.id   AF-A0A661G103-F1
#
_cell.length_a   1.000
_cell.length_b   1.000
_cell.length_c   1.000
_cell.angle_alpha   90.00
_cell.angle_beta   90.00
_cell.angle_gamma   90.00
#
_symmetry.space_group_name_H-M   'P 1'
#
loop_
_entity.id
_entity.type
_entity.pdbx_description
1 polymer ?
#
loop_
_entity_poly.entity_id
_entity_poly.type
_entity_poly.pdbx_seq_one_letter_code
_entity_poly.pdbx_strand_id
1 'polypeptide(L)' 'MSKKVDAPAIAIGPRVRKSPFFDATLRYGARAFTVYNHTYMPTVYSDAVTEYWSLVNDVTLWDVSCQRQVEI' A
#
# COMPACT_ATOMS: atom_id res chain seq x y z
N MET A 1 7.21 -22.39 24.36
CA MET A 1 6.41 -21.19 24.02
C MET A 1 7.33 -20.19 23.33
N SER A 2 7.27 -20.10 21.99
CA SER A 2 8.11 -19.15 21.22
C SER A 2 7.54 -17.73 21.39
N LYS A 3 8.34 -16.78 21.88
CA LYS A 3 7.97 -15.37 21.90
C LYS A 3 7.86 -14.88 20.45
N LYS A 4 6.67 -14.44 20.02
CA LYS A 4 6.55 -13.63 18.80
C LYS A 4 7.38 -12.36 19.03
N VAL A 5 8.42 -12.18 18.24
CA VAL A 5 9.12 -10.90 18.15
C VAL A 5 8.31 -10.05 17.18
N ASP A 6 7.80 -8.92 17.65
CA ASP A 6 7.10 -7.98 16.78
C ASP A 6 8.08 -7.46 15.72
N ALA A 7 7.68 -7.54 14.46
CA ALA A 7 8.50 -7.05 13.36
C ALA A 7 8.62 -5.51 13.45
N PRO A 8 9.78 -4.93 13.10
CA PRO A 8 9.95 -3.49 13.10
C PRO A 8 8.97 -2.82 12.12
N ALA A 9 8.38 -1.70 12.54
CA ALA A 9 7.45 -0.91 11.72
C ALA A 9 8.18 0.19 10.94
N ILE A 10 7.69 0.51 9.73
CA ILE A 10 8.17 1.64 8.93
C ILE A 10 7.47 2.92 9.43
N ALA A 11 8.25 3.94 9.78
CA ALA A 11 7.69 5.25 10.12
C ALA A 11 7.19 5.99 8.86
N ILE A 12 5.98 6.54 8.93
CA ILE A 12 5.45 7.43 7.88
C ILE A 12 6.02 8.83 8.09
N GLY A 13 6.86 9.29 7.15
CA GLY A 13 7.53 10.58 7.24
C GLY A 13 7.79 11.21 5.87
N PRO A 14 8.25 12.47 5.83
CA PRO A 14 8.32 13.26 4.60
C PRO A 14 9.41 12.81 3.61
N ARG A 15 10.37 11.98 4.04
CA ARG A 15 11.46 11.45 3.17
C ARG A 15 10.95 10.49 2.11
N VAL A 16 9.85 9.78 2.40
CA VAL A 16 9.17 8.93 1.44
C VAL A 16 7.91 9.67 1.03
N ARG A 17 7.71 9.79 -0.28
CA ARG A 17 6.61 10.57 -0.84
C ARG A 17 5.27 9.91 -0.52
N LYS A 18 4.26 10.74 -0.31
CA LYS A 18 2.86 10.34 -0.28
C LYS A 18 2.26 10.60 -1.66
N SER A 19 1.38 9.71 -2.11
CA SER A 19 0.60 9.91 -3.32
C SER A 19 -0.49 10.98 -3.11
N PRO A 20 -1.08 11.53 -4.19
CA PRO A 20 -2.27 12.38 -4.09
C PRO A 20 -3.47 11.67 -3.45
N PHE A 21 -3.49 10.33 -3.44
CA PHE A 21 -4.57 9.52 -2.90
C PHE A 21 -4.26 8.96 -1.51
N PHE A 22 -3.11 9.28 -0.90
CA PHE A 22 -2.62 8.65 0.33
C PHE A 22 -3.67 8.69 1.46
N ASP A 23 -4.26 9.86 1.73
CA ASP A 23 -5.28 9.99 2.78
C ASP A 23 -6.56 9.19 2.45
N ALA A 24 -6.88 9.03 1.17
CA ALA A 24 -7.99 8.17 0.75
C ALA A 24 -7.67 6.69 1.02
N THR A 25 -6.45 6.23 0.73
CA THR A 25 -6.04 4.84 1.02
C THR A 25 -6.19 4.50 2.50
N LEU A 26 -5.81 5.43 3.39
CA LEU A 26 -6.02 5.28 4.83
C LEU A 26 -7.51 5.23 5.21
N ARG A 27 -8.31 6.16 4.66
CA ARG A 27 -9.75 6.22 4.90
C ARG A 27 -10.48 4.94 4.45
N TYR A 28 -10.05 4.31 3.36
CA TYR A 28 -10.63 3.07 2.84
C TYR A 28 -9.99 1.79 3.40
N GLY A 29 -9.13 1.92 4.42
CA GLY A 29 -8.68 0.78 5.23
C GLY A 29 -7.42 0.07 4.75
N ALA A 30 -6.51 0.77 4.05
CA ALA A 30 -5.19 0.23 3.77
C ALA A 30 -4.47 -0.17 5.07
N ARG A 31 -4.01 -1.41 5.15
CA ARG A 31 -3.39 -2.05 6.33
C ARG A 31 -1.88 -2.13 6.25
N ALA A 32 -1.33 -2.19 5.03
CA ALA A 32 0.09 -2.31 4.81
C ALA A 32 0.51 -1.49 3.59
N PHE A 33 1.76 -1.01 3.62
CA PHE A 33 2.37 -0.24 2.55
C PHE A 33 3.74 -0.81 2.23
N THR A 34 4.11 -0.77 0.95
CA THR A 34 5.50 -0.90 0.50
C THR A 34 6.04 0.46 0.07
N VAL A 35 7.35 0.55 -0.11
CA VAL A 35 8.01 1.72 -0.69
C VAL A 35 8.47 1.37 -2.10
N TYR A 36 7.90 2.04 -3.10
CA TYR A 36 8.25 1.87 -4.51
C TYR A 36 8.56 3.24 -5.13
N ASN A 37 9.70 3.37 -5.83
CA ASN A 37 10.20 4.66 -6.32
C ASN A 37 10.05 5.77 -5.27
N HIS A 38 10.60 5.56 -4.07
CA HIS A 38 10.55 6.51 -2.94
C HIS A 38 9.15 7.03 -2.59
N THR A 39 8.10 6.25 -2.83
CA THR A 39 6.69 6.62 -2.60
C THR A 39 5.98 5.48 -1.87
N TYR A 40 5.14 5.80 -0.88
CA TYR A 40 4.32 4.79 -0.21
C TYR A 40 3.24 4.27 -1.18
N MET A 41 3.17 2.95 -1.34
CA MET A 41 2.17 2.26 -2.14
C MET A 41 1.40 1.29 -1.23
N PRO A 42 0.06 1.38 -1.14
CA PRO A 42 -0.73 0.43 -0.36
C PRO A 42 -0.66 -0.96 -0.99
N THR A 43 -0.51 -2.01 -0.17
CA THR A 43 -0.38 -3.39 -0.64
C THR A 43 -1.43 -4.35 -0.08
N VAL A 44 -2.13 -3.97 0.99
CA VAL A 44 -3.12 -4.81 1.64
C VAL A 44 -4.26 -3.94 2.16
N TYR A 45 -5.49 -4.30 1.84
CA TYR A 45 -6.75 -3.75 2.35
C TYR A 45 -7.59 -4.79 3.13
N SER A 46 -7.50 -6.08 2.77
CA SER A 46 -8.12 -7.22 3.45
C SER A 46 -7.11 -8.36 3.66
N ASP A 47 -7.36 -9.52 3.08
CA ASP A 47 -6.50 -10.69 3.01
C ASP A 47 -6.23 -11.04 1.54
N ALA A 48 -5.14 -11.74 1.28
CA ALA A 48 -4.67 -12.01 -0.08
C ALA A 48 -5.66 -12.80 -0.94
N VAL A 49 -6.45 -13.69 -0.34
CA VAL A 49 -7.38 -14.55 -1.09
C VAL A 49 -8.63 -13.77 -1.48
N THR A 50 -9.21 -13.00 -0.56
CA THR A 50 -10.36 -12.14 -0.89
C THR A 50 -9.99 -11.04 -1.87
N GLU A 51 -8.83 -10.40 -1.73
CA GLU A 51 -8.36 -9.40 -2.70
C GLU A 51 -8.13 -10.01 -4.09
N TYR A 52 -7.56 -11.22 -4.16
CA TYR A 52 -7.41 -11.96 -5.41
C TYR A 52 -8.76 -12.20 -6.09
N TRP A 53 -9.77 -12.70 -5.38
CA TRP A 53 -11.08 -12.96 -5.97
C TRP A 53 -11.82 -11.68 -6.35
N SER A 54 -11.63 -10.58 -5.61
CA SER A 54 -12.16 -9.26 -5.98
C SER A 54 -11.51 -8.74 -7.27
N LEU A 55 -10.22 -8.99 -7.47
CA LEU A 55 -9.53 -8.64 -8.71
C LEU A 55 -10.04 -9.44 -9.92
N VAL A 56 -10.40 -10.71 -9.71
CA VAL A 56 -10.87 -11.61 -10.78
C VAL A 56 -12.33 -11.37 -11.14
N ASN A 57 -13.19 -11.17 -10.14
CA ASN A 57 -14.64 -11.17 -10.33
C ASN A 57 -15.29 -9.78 -10.25
N ASP A 58 -14.61 -8.78 -9.68
CA ASP A 58 -15.16 -7.45 -9.43
C ASP A 58 -14.28 -6.35 -10.07
N VAL A 59 -14.55 -5.09 -9.73
CA VAL A 59 -13.73 -3.93 -10.11
C VAL A 59 -12.94 -3.45 -8.90
N THR A 60 -11.64 -3.28 -9.08
CA THR A 60 -10.75 -2.75 -8.03
C THR A 60 -10.10 -1.45 -8.50
N LEU A 61 -9.91 -0.49 -7.58
CA LEU A 61 -9.25 0.79 -7.85
C LEU A 61 -7.99 0.91 -7.00
N TRP A 62 -6.84 1.12 -7.63
CA TRP A 62 -5.54 1.08 -6.97
C TRP A 62 -4.82 2.42 -7.04
N ASP A 63 -4.23 2.82 -5.91
CA ASP A 63 -3.26 3.90 -5.90
C ASP A 63 -1.88 3.40 -6.32
N VAL A 64 -1.61 3.54 -7.61
CA VAL A 64 -0.31 3.20 -8.23
C VAL A 64 0.52 4.45 -8.55
N SER A 65 0.31 5.56 -7.83
CA SER A 65 1.03 6.84 -8.07
C SER A 65 2.55 6.75 -7.91
N CYS A 66 3.04 5.67 -7.29
CA CYS A 66 4.46 5.32 -7.20
C CYS A 66 5.08 4.91 -8.55
N GLN A 67 4.27 4.56 -9.56
CA GLN A 67 4.71 4.30 -10.93
C GLN A 67 4.99 5.64 -11.63
N ARG A 68 6.18 6.19 -11.32
CA ARG A 68 6.60 7.52 -11.80
C ARG A 68 6.94 7.46 -13.28
N GLN A 69 6.52 8.49 -13.99
CA GLN A 69 6.82 8.66 -15.41
C GLN A 69 8.20 9.30 -15.58
N VAL A 70 8.87 8.94 -16.68
CA VAL A 70 10.05 9.61 -17.19
C VAL A 70 9.69 10.12 -18.57
N GLU A 71 9.57 11.43 -18.71
CA GLU A 71 9.42 12.10 -20.00
C GLU A 71 10.83 12.32 -20.59
N ILE A 72 10.99 12.06 -21.88
CA ILE A 72 12.25 12.19 -22.62
C ILE A 72 12.04 13.18 -23.76
#